data_AF-A0AAD6SX34-F1
#
_entry.id   AF-A0AAD6SX34-F1
#
_cell.length_a   1.000
_cell.length_b   1.000
_cell.length_c   1.000
_cell.angle_alpha   90.00
_cell.angle_beta   90.00
_cell.angle_gamma   90.00
#
_symmetry.space_group_name_H-M   'P 1'
#
loop_
_entity.id
_entity.type
_entity.pdbx_description
1 polymer ?
#
loop_
_entity_poly.entity_id
_entity_poly.type
_entity_poly.pdbx_seq_one_letter_code
_entity_poly.pdbx_strand_id
1 'polypeptide(L)'
;MPLSLSTLPTDIILEVVNFLDLPDPISLLSTCSYIYRLSNERSFWLSVLETTRKKSPIACPRHTDLSQYTLEALKDLAISWLKLQSNWNRPFPRLAHPVTSTALSEDVDIIFLVPGTDILLLSTAETVLCWDVKLTAPFPLPAIEIDGPVVDVSAPSEVPGSTSVAFLVRMSDIVERRHVVTIKHEAGKAISFTGIYSEFSGPSGSHFKSVFLTEEVVGTVVVVHNRQDCTVTVGALTGSADRQDSTSVLKIPHTFSYQDEMMVCFAYEGHLYQLIEDGHSVQIQHISRNSLLSGECEQAGLYSSDVLVSSPPYSSTCMIPSTPQYGVGAIFIRRTDTHLSISLVPATLTDAVDNGVSSPLTFGASCVSEIVQGKEMSMWLDHSGFNAGFVVQSATAINLLLVRYHPDTKSISQHTLEVPESIDLDDPNVVCVDDTAGAVHLIDKQGVLSTLRYV
;
A
#
# COMPACT_ATOMS: atom_id res chain seq x y z
N MET A 1 -5.61 -21.27 -46.56
CA MET A 1 -4.88 -19.98 -46.44
C MET A 1 -4.76 -19.67 -44.96
N PRO A 2 -3.58 -19.30 -44.44
CA PRO A 2 -3.46 -18.86 -43.06
C PRO A 2 -4.28 -17.57 -42.85
N LEU A 3 -5.07 -17.53 -41.77
CA LEU A 3 -5.75 -16.31 -41.34
C LEU A 3 -4.68 -15.27 -40.94
N SER A 4 -4.66 -14.13 -41.62
CA SER A 4 -3.77 -13.02 -41.28
C SER A 4 -4.47 -12.08 -40.31
N LEU A 5 -3.82 -11.72 -39.21
CA LEU A 5 -4.35 -10.77 -38.24
C LEU A 5 -4.72 -9.42 -38.89
N SER A 6 -3.99 -9.02 -39.93
CA SER A 6 -4.24 -7.80 -40.71
C SER A 6 -5.54 -7.81 -41.52
N THR A 7 -6.23 -8.95 -41.62
CA THR A 7 -7.52 -9.08 -42.31
C THR A 7 -8.71 -9.02 -41.36
N LEU A 8 -8.45 -9.02 -40.04
CA LEU A 8 -9.49 -8.91 -39.03
C LEU A 8 -9.95 -7.45 -38.88
N PRO A 9 -11.23 -7.22 -38.56
CA PRO A 9 -11.72 -5.92 -38.12
C PRO A 9 -10.96 -5.37 -36.90
N THR A 10 -10.82 -4.05 -36.81
CA THR A 10 -10.05 -3.38 -35.75
C THR A 10 -10.54 -3.71 -34.35
N ASP A 11 -11.85 -3.77 -34.15
CA ASP A 11 -12.50 -4.18 -32.89
C ASP A 11 -12.10 -5.59 -32.45
N ILE A 12 -11.98 -6.54 -33.38
CA ILE A 12 -11.50 -7.90 -33.06
C ILE A 12 -10.03 -7.88 -32.65
N ILE A 13 -9.21 -7.04 -33.28
CA ILE A 13 -7.79 -6.91 -32.89
C ILE A 13 -7.67 -6.29 -31.49
N LEU A 14 -8.48 -5.28 -31.19
CA LEU A 14 -8.54 -4.68 -29.85
C LEU A 14 -8.97 -5.70 -28.80
N GLU A 15 -9.95 -6.55 -29.12
CA GLU A 15 -10.38 -7.63 -28.22
C GLU A 15 -9.26 -8.66 -27.98
N VAL A 16 -8.53 -9.06 -29.03
CA VAL A 16 -7.36 -9.96 -28.90
C VAL A 16 -6.29 -9.35 -28.00
N VAL A 17 -6.04 -8.06 -28.14
CA VAL A 17 -5.04 -7.32 -27.37
C VAL A 17 -5.37 -7.28 -25.86
N ASN A 18 -6.65 -7.38 -25.47
CA ASN A 18 -7.06 -7.47 -24.06
C ASN A 18 -6.63 -8.78 -23.36
N PHE A 19 -6.17 -9.78 -24.12
CA PHE A 19 -5.63 -11.02 -23.56
C PHE A 19 -4.10 -11.00 -23.44
N LEU A 20 -3.45 -9.91 -23.85
CA LEU A 20 -2.00 -9.77 -23.87
C LEU A 20 -1.53 -8.82 -22.76
N ASP A 21 -0.35 -9.07 -22.20
CA ASP A 21 0.30 -8.15 -21.27
C ASP A 21 0.99 -7.02 -22.04
N LEU A 22 1.10 -5.82 -21.45
CA LEU A 22 1.56 -4.60 -22.14
C LEU A 22 2.79 -4.77 -23.09
N PRO A 23 3.83 -5.56 -22.80
CA PRO A 23 4.95 -5.76 -23.73
C PRO A 23 4.55 -6.39 -25.08
N ASP A 24 3.53 -7.24 -25.10
CA ASP A 24 3.12 -8.02 -26.27
C ASP A 24 2.36 -7.16 -27.30
N PRO A 25 1.36 -6.33 -26.95
CA PRO A 25 0.75 -5.38 -27.88
C PRO A 25 1.78 -4.41 -28.48
N ILE A 26 2.79 -3.98 -27.71
CA ILE A 26 3.86 -3.11 -28.21
C ILE A 26 4.72 -3.84 -29.23
N SER A 27 5.08 -5.09 -28.95
CA SER A 27 5.79 -5.95 -29.90
C SER A 27 4.94 -6.16 -31.16
N LEU A 28 3.62 -6.34 -31.02
CA LEU A 28 2.69 -6.47 -32.14
C LEU A 28 2.66 -5.22 -33.02
N LEU A 29 2.68 -4.00 -32.44
CA LEU A 29 2.75 -2.74 -33.19
C LEU A 29 4.00 -2.65 -34.08
N SER A 30 5.08 -3.36 -33.75
CA SER A 30 6.32 -3.37 -34.53
C SER A 30 6.30 -4.32 -35.75
N THR A 31 5.24 -5.13 -35.91
CA THR A 31 5.22 -6.21 -36.92
C THR A 31 4.89 -5.75 -38.34
N CYS A 32 3.91 -4.86 -38.52
CA CYS A 32 3.52 -4.35 -39.85
C CYS A 32 2.88 -2.96 -39.77
N SER A 33 2.85 -2.26 -40.91
CA SER A 33 2.33 -0.88 -40.98
C SER A 33 0.84 -0.76 -40.67
N TYR A 34 0.03 -1.80 -40.96
CA TYR A 34 -1.39 -1.80 -40.62
C TYR A 34 -1.60 -1.82 -39.11
N ILE A 35 -0.95 -2.74 -38.39
CA ILE A 35 -1.06 -2.84 -36.93
C ILE A 35 -0.40 -1.63 -36.27
N TYR A 36 0.73 -1.15 -36.80
CA TYR A 36 1.38 0.07 -36.30
C TYR A 36 0.42 1.28 -36.28
N ARG A 37 -0.52 1.39 -37.22
CA ARG A 37 -1.53 2.48 -37.21
C ARG A 37 -2.41 2.47 -35.97
N LEU A 38 -2.63 1.31 -35.34
CA LEU A 38 -3.36 1.22 -34.07
C LEU A 38 -2.66 1.98 -32.95
N SER A 39 -1.35 2.20 -33.03
CA SER A 39 -0.62 3.04 -32.07
C SER A 39 -1.08 4.51 -32.08
N ASN A 40 -1.78 4.96 -33.12
CA ASN A 40 -2.37 6.29 -33.19
C ASN A 40 -3.83 6.33 -32.74
N GLU A 41 -4.42 5.17 -32.45
CA GLU A 41 -5.79 5.07 -31.95
C GLU A 41 -5.78 5.13 -30.42
N ARG A 42 -6.56 6.07 -29.86
CA ARG A 42 -6.67 6.23 -28.40
C ARG A 42 -7.28 5.01 -27.72
N SER A 43 -8.28 4.40 -28.37
CA SER A 43 -8.96 3.20 -27.88
C SER A 43 -8.01 2.02 -27.67
N PHE A 44 -6.99 1.87 -28.52
CA PHE A 44 -5.95 0.85 -28.35
C PHE A 44 -5.24 0.99 -27.00
N TRP A 45 -4.73 2.19 -26.70
CA TRP A 45 -3.98 2.43 -25.47
C TRP A 45 -4.86 2.35 -24.23
N LEU A 46 -6.10 2.83 -24.29
CA LEU A 46 -7.08 2.68 -23.20
C LEU A 46 -7.29 1.20 -22.86
N SER A 47 -7.61 0.39 -23.87
CA SER A 47 -7.88 -1.05 -23.72
C SER A 47 -6.70 -1.79 -23.08
N VAL A 48 -5.49 -1.52 -23.59
CA VAL A 48 -4.25 -2.13 -23.11
C VAL A 48 -3.93 -1.70 -21.67
N LEU A 49 -4.00 -0.39 -21.36
CA LEU A 49 -3.67 0.12 -20.04
C LEU A 49 -4.70 -0.25 -18.99
N GLU A 50 -5.99 -0.31 -19.34
CA GLU A 50 -7.03 -0.80 -18.42
C GLU A 50 -6.82 -2.28 -18.09
N THR A 51 -6.48 -3.10 -19.08
CA THR A 51 -6.11 -4.50 -18.88
C THR A 51 -4.87 -4.62 -17.99
N THR A 52 -3.84 -3.82 -18.25
CA THR A 52 -2.60 -3.79 -17.47
C THR A 52 -2.88 -3.38 -16.02
N ARG A 53 -3.67 -2.31 -15.82
CA ARG A 53 -4.04 -1.77 -14.49
C ARG A 53 -4.78 -2.78 -13.62
N LYS A 54 -5.49 -3.76 -14.20
CA LYS A 54 -6.16 -4.84 -13.46
C LYS A 54 -5.16 -5.85 -12.89
N LYS A 55 -4.01 -6.03 -13.53
CA LYS A 55 -2.98 -7.02 -13.13
C LYS A 55 -1.84 -6.38 -12.35
N SER A 56 -1.52 -5.13 -12.65
CA SER A 56 -0.37 -4.43 -12.09
C SER A 56 -0.64 -2.94 -11.93
N PRO A 57 -0.03 -2.28 -10.94
CA PRO A 57 -0.10 -0.84 -10.82
C PRO A 57 0.54 -0.17 -12.04
N ILE A 58 -0.03 0.97 -12.40
CA ILE A 58 0.49 1.87 -13.43
C ILE A 58 0.71 3.25 -12.78
N ALA A 59 1.51 4.11 -13.42
CA ALA A 59 1.91 5.42 -12.90
C ALA A 59 0.77 6.48 -12.84
N CYS A 60 -0.39 6.12 -12.30
CA CYS A 60 -1.50 7.02 -12.02
C CYS A 60 -2.37 6.45 -10.87
N PRO A 61 -3.16 7.29 -10.16
CA PRO A 61 -4.07 6.81 -9.14
C PRO A 61 -5.06 5.76 -9.67
N ARG A 62 -5.45 4.81 -8.82
CA ARG A 62 -6.26 3.64 -9.20
C ARG A 62 -7.55 4.04 -9.91
N HIS A 63 -8.28 4.99 -9.32
CA HIS A 63 -9.61 5.41 -9.76
C HIS A 63 -9.59 6.53 -10.80
N THR A 64 -8.41 6.88 -11.32
CA THR A 64 -8.32 7.85 -12.40
C THR A 64 -8.99 7.31 -13.66
N ASP A 65 -9.86 8.12 -14.25
CA ASP A 65 -10.49 7.82 -15.52
C ASP A 65 -9.49 8.04 -16.66
N LEU A 66 -8.93 6.93 -17.17
CA LEU A 66 -7.97 6.96 -18.28
C LEU A 66 -8.61 7.55 -19.56
N SER A 67 -9.95 7.52 -19.69
CA SER A 67 -10.67 8.13 -20.81
C SER A 67 -10.67 9.67 -20.80
N GLN A 68 -10.00 10.29 -19.82
CA GLN A 68 -9.71 11.72 -19.79
C GLN A 68 -8.29 12.04 -20.29
N TYR A 69 -7.40 11.05 -20.39
CA TYR A 69 -6.00 11.25 -20.77
C TYR A 69 -5.82 11.42 -22.28
N THR A 70 -4.99 12.38 -22.69
CA THR A 70 -4.63 12.52 -24.10
C THR A 70 -3.93 11.25 -24.62
N LEU A 71 -3.94 11.04 -25.94
CA LEU A 71 -3.22 9.92 -26.55
C LEU A 71 -1.73 9.89 -26.14
N GLU A 72 -1.11 11.07 -26.06
CA GLU A 72 0.28 11.22 -25.62
C GLU A 72 0.47 10.80 -24.17
N ALA A 73 -0.39 11.26 -23.26
CA ALA A 73 -0.32 10.87 -21.85
C ALA A 73 -0.53 9.35 -21.64
N LEU A 74 -1.42 8.72 -22.41
CA LEU A 74 -1.58 7.26 -22.40
C LEU A 74 -0.32 6.54 -22.89
N LYS A 75 0.31 7.03 -23.98
CA LYS A 75 1.59 6.48 -24.44
C LYS A 75 2.69 6.63 -23.39
N ASP A 76 2.76 7.77 -22.73
CA ASP A 76 3.74 8.03 -21.67
C ASP A 76 3.55 7.10 -20.47
N LEU A 77 2.30 6.85 -20.04
CA LEU A 77 1.99 5.86 -19.01
C LEU A 77 2.48 4.46 -19.41
N ALA A 78 2.20 4.04 -20.64
CA ALA A 78 2.65 2.74 -21.12
C ALA A 78 4.18 2.63 -21.19
N ILE A 79 4.85 3.65 -21.70
CA ILE A 79 6.31 3.71 -21.77
C ILE A 79 6.94 3.70 -20.37
N SER A 80 6.38 4.48 -19.44
CA SER A 80 6.83 4.51 -18.04
C SER A 80 6.75 3.12 -17.41
N TRP A 81 5.61 2.44 -17.56
CA TRP A 81 5.44 1.08 -17.05
C TRP A 81 6.44 0.09 -17.69
N LEU A 82 6.69 0.18 -19.00
CA LEU A 82 7.66 -0.70 -19.68
C LEU A 82 9.08 -0.46 -19.19
N LYS A 83 9.46 0.80 -18.95
CA LYS A 83 10.76 1.16 -18.36
C LYS A 83 10.90 0.59 -16.94
N LEU A 84 9.85 0.73 -16.13
CA LEU A 84 9.75 0.14 -14.79
C LEU A 84 9.98 -1.36 -14.82
N GLN A 85 9.20 -2.10 -15.61
CA GLN A 85 9.35 -3.55 -15.72
C GLN A 85 10.72 -3.94 -16.28
N SER A 86 11.23 -3.20 -17.27
CA SER A 86 12.57 -3.45 -17.80
C SER A 86 13.66 -3.27 -16.74
N ASN A 87 13.54 -2.28 -15.86
CA ASN A 87 14.53 -2.05 -14.81
C ASN A 87 14.43 -3.10 -13.69
N TRP A 88 13.22 -3.51 -13.31
CA TRP A 88 13.01 -4.62 -12.36
C TRP A 88 13.50 -5.97 -12.86
N ASN A 89 13.39 -6.23 -14.17
CA ASN A 89 13.88 -7.46 -14.77
C ASN A 89 15.42 -7.52 -14.86
N ARG A 90 16.12 -6.45 -14.45
CA ARG A 90 17.58 -6.48 -14.31
C ARG A 90 17.96 -7.15 -12.99
N PRO A 91 19.10 -7.86 -12.95
CA PRO A 91 19.62 -8.38 -11.68
C PRO A 91 19.89 -7.26 -10.67
N PHE A 92 20.27 -6.07 -11.16
CA PHE A 92 20.52 -4.88 -10.35
C PHE A 92 19.76 -3.68 -10.96
N PRO A 93 18.58 -3.32 -10.42
CA PRO A 93 17.87 -2.11 -10.79
C PRO A 93 18.77 -0.88 -10.62
N ARG A 94 18.74 0.03 -11.59
CA ARG A 94 19.58 1.22 -11.58
C ARG A 94 18.74 2.47 -11.43
N LEU A 95 19.32 3.49 -10.81
CA LEU A 95 18.75 4.83 -10.83
C LEU A 95 18.68 5.34 -12.28
N ALA A 96 17.52 5.85 -12.66
CA ALA A 96 17.28 6.44 -13.97
C ALA A 96 17.60 7.95 -13.98
N HIS A 97 17.52 8.58 -12.82
CA HIS A 97 17.71 10.03 -12.64
C HIS A 97 18.66 10.35 -11.49
N PRO A 98 19.29 11.54 -11.50
CA PRO A 98 20.01 12.05 -10.34
C PRO A 98 19.09 12.09 -9.10
N VAL A 99 19.67 11.78 -7.95
CA VAL A 99 18.96 11.91 -6.68
C VAL A 99 18.63 13.37 -6.42
N THR A 100 17.40 13.61 -6.02
CA THR A 100 16.96 14.92 -5.49
C THR A 100 16.94 14.83 -3.98
N SER A 101 17.38 15.88 -3.28
CA SER A 101 17.41 15.91 -1.82
C SER A 101 16.98 17.27 -1.32
N THR A 102 16.10 17.28 -0.33
CA THR A 102 15.53 18.51 0.23
C THR A 102 15.56 18.42 1.74
N ALA A 103 16.11 19.44 2.40
CA ALA A 103 16.05 19.54 3.85
C ALA A 103 14.61 19.85 4.29
N LEU A 104 14.09 19.00 5.16
CA LEU A 104 12.85 19.20 5.91
C LEU A 104 13.18 19.63 7.35
N SER A 105 12.18 19.66 8.24
CA SER A 105 12.44 19.76 9.67
C SER A 105 12.98 18.44 10.22
N GLU A 106 13.62 18.51 11.38
CA GLU A 106 13.87 17.31 12.19
C GLU A 106 12.54 16.63 12.55
N ASP A 107 12.58 15.33 12.84
CA ASP A 107 11.42 14.51 13.25
C ASP A 107 10.24 14.47 12.25
N VAL A 108 10.55 14.42 10.95
CA VAL A 108 9.54 14.22 9.90
C VAL A 108 9.37 12.73 9.60
N ASP A 109 8.12 12.29 9.56
CA ASP A 109 7.72 10.96 9.11
C ASP A 109 6.88 11.05 7.80
N ILE A 110 6.89 9.97 7.02
CA ILE A 110 5.99 9.81 5.87
C ILE A 110 4.75 9.08 6.37
N ILE A 111 3.58 9.71 6.25
CA ILE A 111 2.32 9.02 6.53
C ILE A 111 1.91 8.20 5.31
N PHE A 112 1.96 8.81 4.13
CA PHE A 112 1.31 8.27 2.95
C PHE A 112 1.84 8.93 1.67
N LEU A 113 1.85 8.18 0.57
CA LEU A 113 2.09 8.70 -0.77
C LEU A 113 0.87 8.42 -1.64
N VAL A 114 0.31 9.44 -2.29
CA VAL A 114 -0.80 9.24 -3.25
C VAL A 114 -0.24 8.51 -4.49
N PRO A 115 -0.63 7.24 -4.75
CA PRO A 115 -0.03 6.44 -5.82
C PRO A 115 -0.15 7.11 -7.19
N GLY A 116 0.94 7.09 -7.95
CA GLY A 116 1.00 7.64 -9.31
C GLY A 116 1.00 9.16 -9.37
N THR A 117 1.34 9.83 -8.27
CA THR A 117 1.43 11.30 -8.20
C THR A 117 2.70 11.73 -7.48
N ASP A 118 3.02 13.02 -7.52
CA ASP A 118 4.13 13.60 -6.74
C ASP A 118 3.66 14.11 -5.36
N ILE A 119 2.52 13.63 -4.84
CA ILE A 119 1.91 14.10 -3.58
C ILE A 119 2.30 13.17 -2.42
N LEU A 120 3.10 13.70 -1.51
CA LEU A 120 3.52 13.03 -0.27
C LEU A 120 2.85 13.67 0.94
N LEU A 121 2.36 12.85 1.87
CA LEU A 121 1.81 13.30 3.14
C LEU A 121 2.86 13.10 4.23
N LEU A 122 3.30 14.21 4.82
CA LEU A 122 4.35 14.23 5.84
C LEU A 122 3.76 14.61 7.19
N SER A 123 4.22 13.99 8.28
CA SER A 123 3.93 14.40 9.65
C SER A 123 5.17 14.90 10.36
N THR A 124 5.00 15.96 11.15
CA THR A 124 5.88 16.33 12.25
C THR A 124 5.20 15.96 13.57
N ALA A 125 5.81 16.30 14.72
CA ALA A 125 5.13 16.18 16.01
C ALA A 125 3.91 17.11 16.17
N GLU A 126 3.81 18.18 15.36
CA GLU A 126 2.82 19.25 15.53
C GLU A 126 1.85 19.37 14.35
N THR A 127 2.23 18.90 13.16
CA THR A 127 1.42 19.11 11.96
C THR A 127 1.52 17.97 10.97
N VAL A 128 0.49 17.83 10.15
CA VAL A 128 0.51 17.05 8.91
C VAL A 128 0.41 17.99 7.73
N LEU A 129 1.28 17.81 6.73
CA LEU A 129 1.35 18.67 5.55
C LEU A 129 1.39 17.86 4.25
N CYS A 130 0.88 18.47 3.19
CA CYS A 130 0.89 17.94 1.84
C CYS A 130 2.11 18.48 1.09
N TRP A 131 2.99 17.61 0.62
CA TRP A 131 4.28 17.93 0.02
C TRP A 131 4.32 17.57 -1.47
N ASP A 132 4.84 18.47 -2.30
CA ASP A 132 5.08 18.26 -3.73
C ASP A 132 6.52 17.77 -3.91
N VAL A 133 6.67 16.47 -4.18
CA VAL A 133 7.98 15.82 -4.39
C VAL A 133 8.73 16.44 -5.55
N LYS A 134 8.02 16.84 -6.62
CA LYS A 134 8.62 17.37 -7.84
C LYS A 134 9.09 18.80 -7.66
N LEU A 135 8.33 19.62 -6.95
CA LEU A 135 8.70 21.00 -6.63
C LEU A 135 9.57 21.11 -5.38
N THR A 136 9.78 20.02 -4.65
CA THR A 136 10.56 19.99 -3.41
C THR A 136 10.09 21.03 -2.40
N ALA A 137 8.76 21.18 -2.29
CA ALA A 137 8.12 22.22 -1.48
C ALA A 137 6.74 21.76 -1.00
N PRO A 138 6.21 22.31 0.10
CA PRO A 138 4.84 22.03 0.49
C PRO A 138 3.85 22.61 -0.54
N PHE A 139 2.74 21.92 -0.77
CA PHE A 139 1.61 22.51 -1.49
C PHE A 139 1.11 23.75 -0.73
N PRO A 140 0.56 24.77 -1.40
CA PRO A 140 0.01 25.97 -0.78
C PRO A 140 -1.36 25.69 -0.13
N LEU A 141 -1.41 24.66 0.72
CA LEU A 141 -2.58 24.17 1.44
C LEU A 141 -2.28 24.27 2.94
N PRO A 142 -3.29 24.58 3.79
CA PRO A 142 -3.07 24.67 5.23
C PRO A 142 -2.66 23.31 5.79
N ALA A 143 -1.67 23.30 6.67
CA ALA A 143 -1.32 22.11 7.44
C ALA A 143 -2.44 21.75 8.43
N ILE A 144 -2.53 20.48 8.79
CA ILE A 144 -3.46 19.97 9.81
C ILE A 144 -2.70 19.85 11.13
N GLU A 145 -3.12 20.59 12.14
CA GLU A 145 -2.52 20.52 13.48
C GLU A 145 -2.77 19.16 14.13
N ILE A 146 -1.73 18.59 14.73
CA ILE A 146 -1.73 17.37 15.50
C ILE A 146 -0.94 17.59 16.80
N ASP A 147 -1.27 16.85 17.85
CA ASP A 147 -0.70 17.06 19.19
C ASP A 147 0.20 15.89 19.62
N GLY A 148 1.10 15.44 18.74
CA GLY A 148 2.02 14.33 19.03
C GLY A 148 2.43 13.52 17.81
N PRO A 149 3.28 12.50 18.01
CA PRO A 149 3.73 11.63 16.93
C PRO A 149 2.59 10.74 16.42
N VAL A 150 2.63 10.47 15.11
CA VAL A 150 1.82 9.43 14.48
C VAL A 150 2.32 8.07 14.95
N VAL A 151 1.41 7.20 15.37
CA VAL A 151 1.76 5.87 15.91
C VAL A 151 1.22 4.71 15.08
N ASP A 152 0.23 4.98 14.23
CA ASP A 152 -0.30 4.01 13.29
C ASP A 152 -1.02 4.71 12.13
N VAL A 153 -1.03 4.08 10.96
CA VAL A 153 -1.59 4.62 9.71
C VAL A 153 -2.40 3.54 9.00
N SER A 154 -3.61 3.86 8.57
CA SER A 154 -4.45 2.95 7.80
C SER A 154 -3.95 2.81 6.36
N ALA A 155 -4.34 1.72 5.69
CA ALA A 155 -4.36 1.73 4.23
C ALA A 155 -5.20 2.91 3.69
N PRO A 156 -4.82 3.52 2.55
CA PRO A 156 -5.60 4.60 1.97
C PRO A 156 -6.96 4.10 1.47
N SER A 157 -7.96 4.97 1.61
CA SER A 157 -9.24 4.85 0.89
C SER A 157 -9.20 5.79 -0.31
N GLU A 158 -9.25 5.22 -1.51
CA GLU A 158 -9.21 5.97 -2.75
C GLU A 158 -10.60 5.99 -3.40
N VAL A 159 -11.05 7.18 -3.79
CA VAL A 159 -12.21 7.38 -4.65
C VAL A 159 -11.78 8.26 -5.84
N PRO A 160 -12.53 8.29 -6.96
CA PRO A 160 -12.15 9.12 -8.10
C PRO A 160 -11.86 10.59 -7.70
N GLY A 161 -10.61 11.03 -7.88
CA GLY A 161 -10.14 12.38 -7.58
C GLY A 161 -9.90 12.71 -6.10
N SER A 162 -9.95 11.73 -5.21
CA SER A 162 -9.70 11.94 -3.78
C SER A 162 -9.09 10.72 -3.11
N THR A 163 -8.13 10.96 -2.23
CA THR A 163 -7.51 9.91 -1.42
C THR A 163 -7.58 10.32 0.04
N SER A 164 -8.03 9.41 0.89
CA SER A 164 -8.15 9.61 2.33
C SER A 164 -7.29 8.60 3.08
N VAL A 165 -6.73 9.01 4.21
CA VAL A 165 -5.97 8.12 5.11
C VAL A 165 -6.34 8.46 6.55
N ALA A 166 -6.46 7.43 7.38
CA ALA A 166 -6.64 7.59 8.81
C ALA A 166 -5.33 7.29 9.53
N PHE A 167 -5.09 7.98 10.64
CA PHE A 167 -3.92 7.73 11.47
C PHE A 167 -4.21 8.02 12.94
N LEU A 168 -3.44 7.41 13.83
CA LEU A 168 -3.50 7.63 15.28
C LEU A 168 -2.36 8.54 15.71
N VAL A 169 -2.68 9.53 16.53
CA VAL A 169 -1.72 10.43 17.16
C VAL A 169 -1.70 10.16 18.65
N ARG A 170 -0.50 9.95 19.22
CA ARG A 170 -0.32 9.75 20.66
C ARG A 170 -0.18 11.09 21.36
N MET A 171 -1.21 11.49 22.10
CA MET A 171 -1.19 12.71 22.92
C MET A 171 -0.63 12.46 24.33
N SER A 172 -0.89 11.27 24.88
CA SER A 172 -0.39 10.80 26.18
C SER A 172 -0.38 9.27 26.21
N ASP A 173 0.07 8.66 27.31
CA ASP A 173 0.08 7.20 27.46
C ASP A 173 -1.32 6.56 27.40
N ILE A 174 -2.38 7.35 27.61
CA ILE A 174 -3.76 6.86 27.73
C ILE A 174 -4.66 7.38 26.61
N VAL A 175 -4.42 8.61 26.15
CA VAL A 175 -5.28 9.31 25.19
C VAL A 175 -4.61 9.36 23.83
N GLU A 176 -5.32 8.86 22.84
CA GLU A 176 -4.98 8.98 21.43
C GLU A 176 -6.07 9.74 20.70
N ARG A 177 -5.66 10.42 19.64
CA ARG A 177 -6.57 11.09 18.73
C ARG A 177 -6.50 10.39 17.39
N ARG A 178 -7.67 10.09 16.84
CA ARG A 178 -7.79 9.51 15.51
C ARG A 178 -8.06 10.63 14.54
N HIS A 179 -7.22 10.73 13.53
CA HIS A 179 -7.36 11.69 12.44
C HIS A 179 -7.77 10.97 11.17
N VAL A 180 -8.55 11.65 10.34
CA VAL A 180 -8.78 11.29 8.95
C VAL A 180 -8.48 12.51 8.12
N VAL A 181 -7.52 12.37 7.20
CA VAL A 181 -7.20 13.42 6.25
C VAL A 181 -7.59 12.99 4.86
N THR A 182 -8.07 13.95 4.08
CA THR A 182 -8.53 13.77 2.71
C THR A 182 -7.81 14.76 1.81
N ILE A 183 -7.15 14.23 0.78
CA ILE A 183 -6.48 14.97 -0.28
C ILE A 183 -7.35 14.83 -1.52
N LYS A 184 -7.90 15.93 -2.02
CA LYS A 184 -8.46 15.96 -3.38
C LYS A 184 -7.34 16.31 -4.34
N HIS A 185 -7.27 15.58 -5.45
CA HIS A 185 -6.22 15.76 -6.44
C HIS A 185 -6.77 15.74 -7.86
N GLU A 186 -6.14 16.51 -8.72
CA GLU A 186 -6.45 16.62 -10.15
C GLU A 186 -5.13 16.72 -10.92
N ALA A 187 -5.00 15.91 -11.99
CA ALA A 187 -3.78 15.86 -12.81
C ALA A 187 -2.47 15.71 -11.99
N GLY A 188 -2.52 14.88 -10.94
CA GLY A 188 -1.37 14.62 -10.07
C GLY A 188 -1.01 15.73 -9.09
N LYS A 189 -1.86 16.74 -8.91
CA LYS A 189 -1.66 17.85 -7.97
C LYS A 189 -2.73 17.88 -6.90
N ALA A 190 -2.34 18.18 -5.66
CA ALA A 190 -3.29 18.42 -4.58
C ALA A 190 -4.01 19.75 -4.80
N ILE A 191 -5.35 19.71 -4.81
CA ILE A 191 -6.23 20.88 -4.95
C ILE A 191 -6.94 21.25 -3.64
N SER A 192 -7.05 20.30 -2.71
CA SER A 192 -7.64 20.49 -1.39
C SER A 192 -7.02 19.50 -0.42
N PHE A 193 -6.83 19.93 0.82
CA PHE A 193 -6.35 19.10 1.92
C PHE A 193 -7.15 19.46 3.17
N THR A 194 -7.88 18.48 3.70
CA THR A 194 -8.79 18.66 4.82
C THR A 194 -8.59 17.55 5.84
N GLY A 195 -8.65 17.88 7.13
CA GLY A 195 -8.56 16.91 8.21
C GLY A 195 -9.76 17.02 9.15
N ILE A 196 -10.23 15.88 9.62
CA ILE A 196 -11.14 15.77 10.76
C ILE A 196 -10.49 14.89 11.82
N TYR A 197 -10.90 15.05 13.07
CA TYR A 197 -10.41 14.20 14.15
C TYR A 197 -11.52 13.85 15.13
N SER A 198 -11.33 12.73 15.82
CA SER A 198 -12.16 12.28 16.92
C SER A 198 -11.27 11.80 18.06
N GLU A 199 -11.62 12.13 19.30
CA GLU A 199 -10.92 11.59 20.47
C GLU A 199 -11.22 10.09 20.62
N PHE A 200 -10.18 9.31 20.92
CA PHE A 200 -10.31 7.88 21.15
C PHE A 200 -9.72 7.53 22.52
N SER A 201 -10.60 7.19 23.46
CA SER A 201 -10.21 6.64 24.75
C SER A 201 -10.28 5.12 24.70
N GLY A 202 -9.19 4.50 24.27
CA GLY A 202 -9.06 3.04 24.29
C GLY A 202 -9.13 2.49 25.72
N PRO A 203 -9.52 1.22 25.91
CA PRO A 203 -9.46 0.57 27.21
C PRO A 203 -8.01 0.60 27.76
N SER A 204 -7.87 0.89 29.06
CA SER A 204 -6.58 0.84 29.74
C SER A 204 -5.97 -0.56 29.65
N GLY A 205 -4.66 -0.64 29.39
CA GLY A 205 -3.97 -1.92 29.18
C GLY A 205 -4.17 -2.51 27.77
N SER A 206 -4.49 -1.67 26.79
CA SER A 206 -4.40 -2.04 25.38
C SER A 206 -2.94 -2.09 24.95
N HIS A 207 -2.54 -3.20 24.33
CA HIS A 207 -1.16 -3.42 23.88
C HIS A 207 -1.00 -3.20 22.39
N PHE A 208 -2.05 -3.52 21.63
CA PHE A 208 -2.06 -3.37 20.19
C PHE A 208 -3.24 -2.49 19.77
N LYS A 209 -2.95 -1.54 18.89
CA LYS A 209 -3.93 -0.64 18.30
C LYS A 209 -3.63 -0.48 16.83
N SER A 210 -4.63 -0.70 16.00
CA SER A 210 -4.53 -0.45 14.56
C SER A 210 -5.74 0.33 14.06
N VAL A 211 -5.52 1.35 13.24
CA VAL A 211 -6.55 2.16 12.59
C VAL A 211 -6.80 1.65 11.18
N PHE A 212 -8.06 1.60 10.81
CA PHE A 212 -8.48 1.27 9.46
C PHE A 212 -9.47 2.31 8.94
N LEU A 213 -9.50 2.43 7.62
CA LEU A 213 -10.36 3.36 6.91
C LEU A 213 -11.04 2.65 5.75
N THR A 214 -12.35 2.87 5.61
CA THR A 214 -13.13 2.53 4.42
C THR A 214 -13.75 3.81 3.87
N GLU A 215 -14.50 3.71 2.76
CA GLU A 215 -15.27 4.85 2.25
C GLU A 215 -16.35 5.33 3.25
N GLU A 216 -16.80 4.45 4.15
CA GLU A 216 -17.97 4.67 5.01
C GLU A 216 -17.62 4.81 6.50
N VAL A 217 -16.54 4.16 6.95
CA VAL A 217 -16.19 4.08 8.37
C VAL A 217 -14.70 4.29 8.59
N VAL A 218 -14.40 4.83 9.77
CA VAL A 218 -13.06 4.84 10.34
C VAL A 218 -13.13 4.11 11.67
N GLY A 219 -12.25 3.13 11.87
CA GLY A 219 -12.27 2.32 13.08
C GLY A 219 -10.89 2.13 13.66
N THR A 220 -10.87 1.73 14.92
CA THR A 220 -9.67 1.33 15.64
C THR A 220 -9.91 -0.07 16.20
N VAL A 221 -9.02 -0.99 15.86
CA VAL A 221 -8.95 -2.32 16.45
C VAL A 221 -8.05 -2.26 17.67
N VAL A 222 -8.55 -2.72 18.81
CA VAL A 222 -7.82 -2.72 20.07
C VAL A 222 -7.84 -4.10 20.70
N VAL A 223 -6.67 -4.63 21.01
CA VAL A 223 -6.52 -5.92 21.72
C VAL A 223 -6.27 -5.66 23.20
N VAL A 224 -7.09 -6.30 24.05
CA VAL A 224 -7.01 -6.17 25.52
C VAL A 224 -6.57 -7.49 26.13
N HIS A 225 -5.35 -7.52 26.68
CA HIS A 225 -4.65 -8.75 27.11
C HIS A 225 -5.45 -9.59 28.14
N ASN A 226 -6.15 -8.93 29.06
CA ASN A 226 -6.78 -9.61 30.19
C ASN A 226 -8.08 -10.36 29.85
N ARG A 227 -8.56 -10.33 28.60
CA ARG A 227 -9.90 -10.85 28.27
C ARG A 227 -9.97 -11.89 27.16
N GLN A 228 -8.87 -12.20 26.47
CA GLN A 228 -8.94 -12.99 25.23
C GLN A 228 -10.01 -12.40 24.27
N ASP A 229 -10.16 -11.08 24.25
CA ASP A 229 -11.15 -10.40 23.43
C ASP A 229 -10.44 -9.37 22.55
N CYS A 230 -10.72 -9.41 21.25
CA CYS A 230 -10.41 -8.32 20.34
C CYS A 230 -11.63 -7.37 20.32
N THR A 231 -11.41 -6.08 20.59
CA THR A 231 -12.47 -5.07 20.51
C THR A 231 -12.23 -4.20 19.29
N VAL A 232 -13.12 -4.29 18.31
CA VAL A 232 -13.14 -3.41 17.15
C VAL A 232 -14.08 -2.25 17.46
N THR A 233 -13.54 -1.05 17.56
CA THR A 233 -14.35 0.17 17.72
C THR A 233 -14.50 0.83 16.36
N VAL A 234 -15.74 1.00 15.90
CA VAL A 234 -16.04 1.61 14.60
C VAL A 234 -16.73 2.94 14.83
N GLY A 235 -16.26 3.98 14.16
CA GLY A 235 -16.94 5.26 14.05
C GLY A 235 -17.34 5.50 12.59
N ALA A 236 -18.53 6.04 12.37
CA ALA A 236 -18.94 6.43 11.03
C ALA A 236 -18.11 7.64 10.55
N LEU A 237 -17.73 7.67 9.27
CA LEU A 237 -17.16 8.85 8.62
C LEU A 237 -18.29 9.83 8.26
N THR A 238 -19.06 10.31 9.24
CA THR A 238 -20.02 11.37 8.92
C THR A 238 -19.31 12.71 8.91
N GLY A 239 -19.05 13.27 7.72
CA GLY A 239 -18.40 14.57 7.50
C GLY A 239 -19.19 15.81 8.00
N SER A 240 -20.07 15.63 8.98
CA SER A 240 -20.85 16.67 9.63
C SER A 240 -20.36 16.79 11.07
N ALA A 241 -19.61 17.86 11.36
CA ALA A 241 -19.12 18.20 12.70
C ALA A 241 -20.23 18.26 13.78
N ASP A 242 -21.51 18.33 13.37
CA ASP A 242 -22.67 18.45 14.26
C ASP A 242 -23.37 17.13 14.62
N ARG A 243 -22.90 15.96 14.17
CA ARG A 243 -23.52 14.68 14.58
C ARG A 243 -22.73 14.04 15.72
N GLN A 244 -23.42 13.78 16.83
CA GLN A 244 -22.92 12.89 17.89
C GLN A 244 -22.43 11.60 17.24
N ASP A 245 -21.13 11.32 17.41
CA ASP A 245 -20.49 10.09 16.94
C ASP A 245 -21.27 8.89 17.45
N SER A 246 -22.01 8.24 16.57
CA SER A 246 -22.53 6.90 16.83
C SER A 246 -21.35 5.94 16.73
N THR A 247 -20.56 5.82 17.79
CA THR A 247 -19.54 4.78 17.91
C THR A 247 -20.22 3.45 18.19
N SER A 248 -20.09 2.51 17.25
CA SER A 248 -20.45 1.12 17.48
C SER A 248 -19.21 0.37 17.97
N VAL A 249 -19.41 -0.50 18.96
CA VAL A 249 -18.34 -1.35 19.51
C VAL A 249 -18.66 -2.78 19.14
N LEU A 250 -17.90 -3.33 18.19
CA LEU A 250 -17.97 -4.71 17.79
C LEU A 250 -16.96 -5.51 18.62
N LYS A 251 -17.45 -6.41 19.47
CA LYS A 251 -16.61 -7.34 20.21
C LYS A 251 -16.46 -8.62 19.42
N ILE A 252 -15.23 -8.99 19.12
CA ILE A 252 -14.92 -10.21 18.37
C ILE A 252 -14.23 -11.15 19.34
N PRO A 253 -14.90 -12.26 19.73
CA PRO A 253 -14.28 -13.24 20.61
C PRO A 253 -13.07 -13.83 19.90
N HIS A 254 -11.92 -13.86 20.58
CA HIS A 254 -10.68 -14.36 19.99
C HIS A 254 -9.97 -15.30 20.95
N THR A 255 -9.72 -16.54 20.54
CA THR A 255 -8.97 -17.46 21.42
C THR A 255 -7.48 -17.20 21.25
N PHE A 256 -6.93 -16.22 21.95
CA PHE A 256 -5.48 -15.96 21.97
C PHE A 256 -4.76 -17.11 22.69
N SER A 257 -3.73 -17.66 22.05
CA SER A 257 -2.69 -18.41 22.72
C SER A 257 -1.66 -17.42 23.26
N TYR A 258 -1.14 -17.67 24.46
CA TYR A 258 -0.40 -16.68 25.24
C TYR A 258 1.01 -16.32 24.73
N GLN A 259 1.41 -16.74 23.53
CA GLN A 259 2.78 -16.59 23.04
C GLN A 259 2.83 -15.67 21.82
N ASP A 260 3.26 -14.43 22.08
CA ASP A 260 3.72 -13.42 21.11
C ASP A 260 2.94 -13.38 19.79
N GLU A 261 1.61 -13.24 19.91
CA GLU A 261 0.73 -13.07 18.75
C GLU A 261 0.77 -11.62 18.27
N MET A 262 1.19 -11.42 17.03
CA MET A 262 1.08 -10.12 16.37
C MET A 262 -0.23 -10.00 15.63
N MET A 263 -0.80 -8.80 15.64
CA MET A 263 -2.00 -8.50 14.89
C MET A 263 -1.72 -7.36 13.91
N VAL A 264 -2.33 -7.39 12.73
CA VAL A 264 -2.53 -6.19 11.90
C VAL A 264 -3.92 -6.24 11.31
N CYS A 265 -4.45 -5.05 11.04
CA CYS A 265 -5.75 -4.91 10.44
C CYS A 265 -5.66 -4.08 9.17
N PHE A 266 -6.39 -4.49 8.14
CA PHE A 266 -6.60 -3.68 6.96
C PHE A 266 -8.02 -3.79 6.47
N ALA A 267 -8.47 -2.76 5.77
CA ALA A 267 -9.78 -2.78 5.15
C ALA A 267 -9.67 -2.83 3.62
N TYR A 268 -10.58 -3.59 3.01
CA TYR A 268 -10.69 -3.69 1.55
C TYR A 268 -12.17 -3.79 1.14
N GLU A 269 -12.60 -2.91 0.24
CA GLU A 269 -13.99 -2.82 -0.24
C GLU A 269 -15.04 -2.78 0.89
N GLY A 270 -14.68 -2.14 2.00
CA GLY A 270 -15.55 -2.02 3.17
C GLY A 270 -15.53 -3.22 4.12
N HIS A 271 -14.78 -4.28 3.81
CA HIS A 271 -14.54 -5.41 4.72
C HIS A 271 -13.28 -5.16 5.55
N LEU A 272 -13.20 -5.72 6.76
CA LEU A 272 -12.03 -5.65 7.63
C LEU A 272 -11.39 -7.04 7.72
N TYR A 273 -10.07 -7.09 7.61
CA TYR A 273 -9.26 -8.30 7.73
C TYR A 273 -8.30 -8.12 8.89
N GLN A 274 -8.39 -9.01 9.86
CA GLN A 274 -7.47 -9.11 10.98
C GLN A 274 -6.52 -10.26 10.69
N LEU A 275 -5.22 -10.02 10.70
CA LEU A 275 -4.23 -11.05 10.49
C LEU A 275 -3.48 -11.24 11.79
N ILE A 276 -3.38 -12.49 12.22
CA ILE A 276 -2.89 -12.87 13.55
C ILE A 276 -1.83 -13.93 13.35
N GLU A 277 -0.60 -13.62 13.72
CA GLU A 277 0.53 -14.53 13.57
C GLU A 277 0.85 -15.20 14.91
N ASP A 278 0.89 -16.54 14.94
CA ASP A 278 1.23 -17.33 16.13
C ASP A 278 2.68 -17.87 16.13
N GLY A 279 3.52 -17.33 15.24
CA GLY A 279 4.89 -17.78 14.97
C GLY A 279 5.00 -18.94 13.97
N HIS A 280 3.94 -19.73 13.77
CA HIS A 280 3.92 -20.88 12.86
C HIS A 280 2.98 -20.69 11.68
N SER A 281 1.92 -19.92 11.87
CA SER A 281 0.88 -19.66 10.90
C SER A 281 0.40 -18.23 11.02
N VAL A 282 -0.27 -17.76 9.97
CA VAL A 282 -1.05 -16.53 9.98
C VAL A 282 -2.51 -16.94 9.91
N GLN A 283 -3.24 -16.70 11.00
CA GLN A 283 -4.68 -16.79 11.05
C GLN A 283 -5.28 -15.50 10.49
N ILE A 284 -6.16 -15.62 9.50
CA ILE A 284 -6.80 -14.47 8.85
C ILE A 284 -8.26 -14.47 9.21
N GLN A 285 -8.71 -13.43 9.92
CA GLN A 285 -10.10 -13.21 10.28
C GLN A 285 -10.73 -12.14 9.42
N HIS A 286 -11.72 -12.55 8.65
CA HIS A 286 -12.58 -11.63 7.91
C HIS A 286 -13.69 -11.12 8.82
N ILE A 287 -14.03 -9.84 8.69
CA ILE A 287 -15.24 -9.21 9.24
C ILE A 287 -15.98 -8.57 8.08
N SER A 288 -17.24 -8.97 7.91
CA SER A 288 -18.07 -8.48 6.81
C SER A 288 -18.34 -6.97 6.89
N ARG A 289 -18.50 -6.31 5.73
CA ARG A 289 -18.91 -4.90 5.66
C ARG A 289 -20.21 -4.68 6.44
N ASN A 290 -21.17 -5.60 6.31
CA ASN A 290 -22.43 -5.51 7.05
C ASN A 290 -22.22 -5.53 8.57
N SER A 291 -21.32 -6.38 9.09
CA SER A 291 -21.00 -6.42 10.53
C SER A 291 -20.35 -5.14 11.02
N LEU A 292 -19.48 -4.52 10.20
CA LEU A 292 -18.86 -3.24 10.54
C LEU A 292 -19.88 -2.10 10.60
N LEU A 293 -20.79 -2.05 9.62
CA LEU A 293 -21.81 -1.02 9.53
C LEU A 293 -22.91 -1.18 10.59
N SER A 294 -23.33 -2.41 10.89
CA SER A 294 -24.37 -2.69 11.88
C SER A 294 -23.84 -2.63 13.32
N GLY A 295 -22.55 -2.90 13.52
CA GLY A 295 -21.97 -3.13 14.84
C GLY A 295 -22.36 -4.48 15.46
N GLU A 296 -23.08 -5.32 14.72
CA GLU A 296 -23.48 -6.68 15.14
C GLU A 296 -22.56 -7.71 14.48
N CYS A 297 -22.02 -8.64 15.27
CA CYS A 297 -21.13 -9.69 14.75
C CYS A 297 -21.96 -10.81 14.10
N GLU A 298 -21.98 -10.86 12.78
CA GLU A 298 -22.59 -11.97 12.05
C GLU A 298 -21.61 -13.16 12.00
N GLN A 299 -21.99 -14.31 12.57
CA GLN A 299 -21.14 -15.53 12.49
C GLN A 299 -20.80 -15.93 11.04
N ALA A 300 -21.72 -15.69 10.09
CA ALA A 300 -21.49 -15.95 8.67
C ALA A 300 -20.43 -15.03 8.04
N GLY A 301 -20.14 -13.90 8.68
CA GLY A 301 -19.13 -12.94 8.27
C GLY A 301 -17.75 -13.15 8.92
N LEU A 302 -17.59 -14.18 9.75
CA LEU A 302 -16.30 -14.58 10.33
C LEU A 302 -15.75 -15.79 9.57
N TYR A 303 -14.71 -15.55 8.79
CA TYR A 303 -13.93 -16.60 8.13
C TYR A 303 -12.53 -16.63 8.71
N SER A 304 -12.02 -17.83 9.00
CA SER A 304 -10.65 -18.06 9.45
C SER A 304 -9.92 -18.92 8.43
N SER A 305 -8.72 -18.49 8.02
CA SER A 305 -7.81 -19.32 7.24
C SER A 305 -6.43 -19.28 7.87
N ASP A 306 -5.80 -20.45 7.96
CA ASP A 306 -4.43 -20.56 8.46
C ASP A 306 -3.48 -20.63 7.27
N VAL A 307 -2.51 -19.73 7.23
CA VAL A 307 -1.45 -19.70 6.23
C VAL A 307 -0.15 -20.10 6.90
N LEU A 308 0.42 -21.24 6.52
CA LEU A 308 1.66 -21.74 7.11
C LEU A 308 2.84 -20.80 6.80
N VAL A 309 3.63 -20.49 7.83
CA VAL A 309 4.90 -19.76 7.71
C VAL A 309 6.05 -20.73 7.89
N SER A 310 6.98 -20.75 6.94
CA SER A 310 8.06 -21.73 6.89
C SER A 310 9.26 -21.43 7.81
N SER A 311 9.26 -20.31 8.53
CA SER A 311 10.41 -19.86 9.34
C SER A 311 10.19 -20.05 10.85
N PRO A 312 11.28 -20.24 11.63
CA PRO A 312 11.19 -20.43 13.08
C PRO A 312 10.71 -19.16 13.81
N PRO A 313 10.22 -19.28 15.06
CA PRO A 313 9.77 -18.13 15.85
C PRO A 313 10.93 -17.20 16.19
N TYR A 314 10.72 -15.89 16.06
CA TYR A 314 11.74 -14.84 16.23
C TYR A 314 11.22 -13.69 17.12
N SER A 315 12.11 -12.82 17.58
CA SER A 315 11.90 -11.92 18.73
C SER A 315 11.15 -10.62 18.45
N SER A 316 10.98 -10.23 17.20
CA SER A 316 10.20 -9.05 16.84
C SER A 316 9.70 -9.21 15.41
N THR A 317 8.42 -8.95 15.21
CA THR A 317 7.87 -8.86 13.87
C THR A 317 7.18 -7.51 13.66
N CYS A 318 7.14 -7.03 12.42
CA CYS A 318 6.33 -5.90 12.01
C CYS A 318 5.37 -6.37 10.93
N MET A 319 4.14 -5.86 10.96
CA MET A 319 3.14 -6.09 9.93
C MET A 319 2.73 -4.77 9.31
N ILE A 320 2.61 -4.77 7.99
CA ILE A 320 2.16 -3.58 7.26
C ILE A 320 1.05 -4.01 6.32
N PRO A 321 -0.11 -3.33 6.35
CA PRO A 321 -1.21 -3.60 5.46
C PRO A 321 -0.90 -3.10 4.03
N SER A 322 -1.19 -3.91 3.02
CA SER A 322 -1.16 -3.50 1.62
C SER A 322 -2.57 -3.38 1.05
N THR A 323 -2.75 -2.72 -0.10
CA THR A 323 -4.03 -2.84 -0.82
C THR A 323 -4.03 -4.16 -1.60
N PRO A 324 -4.85 -5.16 -1.23
CA PRO A 324 -4.75 -6.52 -1.76
C PRO A 324 -5.21 -6.68 -3.21
N GLN A 325 -5.56 -5.58 -3.89
CA GLN A 325 -6.01 -5.58 -5.27
C GLN A 325 -5.01 -6.28 -6.21
N TYR A 326 -3.73 -6.14 -5.90
CA TYR A 326 -2.62 -6.64 -6.70
C TYR A 326 -2.01 -7.95 -6.16
N GLY A 327 -2.51 -8.44 -5.04
CA GLY A 327 -2.33 -9.84 -4.67
C GLY A 327 -1.44 -10.14 -3.47
N VAL A 328 -1.05 -9.13 -2.69
CA VAL A 328 -0.52 -9.30 -1.33
C VAL A 328 -1.46 -8.62 -0.37
N GLY A 329 -1.89 -9.33 0.68
CA GLY A 329 -2.70 -8.75 1.75
C GLY A 329 -1.88 -8.22 2.93
N ALA A 330 -0.71 -8.81 3.20
CA ALA A 330 0.13 -8.36 4.29
C ALA A 330 1.61 -8.74 4.18
N ILE A 331 2.40 -7.83 4.76
CA ILE A 331 3.80 -7.85 5.16
C ILE A 331 4.09 -8.59 6.47
N PHE A 332 4.89 -9.66 6.57
CA PHE A 332 5.41 -10.13 7.88
C PHE A 332 6.93 -10.08 7.84
N ILE A 333 7.53 -9.33 8.75
CA ILE A 333 8.98 -9.23 8.83
C ILE A 333 9.40 -9.75 10.17
N ARG A 334 10.11 -10.86 10.21
CA ARG A 334 10.67 -11.41 11.44
C ARG A 334 12.16 -11.13 11.50
N ARG A 335 12.61 -10.59 12.63
CA ARG A 335 14.00 -10.17 12.79
C ARG A 335 14.77 -11.09 13.74
N THR A 336 16.01 -11.36 13.36
CA THR A 336 17.05 -11.89 14.23
C THR A 336 18.25 -10.95 14.30
N ASP A 337 19.25 -11.31 15.08
CA ASP A 337 20.52 -10.58 15.13
C ASP A 337 21.27 -10.57 13.79
N THR A 338 21.02 -11.56 12.91
CA THR A 338 21.83 -11.76 11.69
C THR A 338 21.03 -11.83 10.39
N HIS A 339 19.71 -11.97 10.47
CA HIS A 339 18.83 -12.15 9.31
C HIS A 339 17.45 -11.52 9.52
N LEU A 340 16.81 -11.20 8.40
CA LEU A 340 15.41 -10.79 8.30
C LEU A 340 14.67 -11.84 7.48
N SER A 341 13.54 -12.34 7.98
CA SER A 341 12.62 -13.19 7.22
C SER A 341 11.46 -12.32 6.79
N ILE A 342 11.28 -12.14 5.49
CA ILE A 342 10.18 -11.38 4.90
C ILE A 342 9.19 -12.38 4.34
N SER A 343 8.01 -12.46 4.93
CA SER A 343 6.94 -13.37 4.56
C SER A 343 5.74 -12.57 4.05
N LEU A 344 5.37 -12.80 2.79
CA LEU A 344 4.22 -12.18 2.15
C LEU A 344 3.02 -13.12 2.27
N VAL A 345 1.86 -12.58 2.63
CA VAL A 345 0.58 -13.31 2.58
C VAL A 345 -0.14 -12.94 1.29
N PRO A 346 -0.17 -13.83 0.28
CA PRO A 346 -0.86 -13.53 -0.96
C PRO A 346 -2.37 -13.50 -0.75
N ALA A 347 -3.02 -12.53 -1.37
CA ALA A 347 -4.47 -12.44 -1.46
C ALA A 347 -4.88 -12.57 -2.93
N THR A 348 -6.04 -13.14 -3.20
CA THR A 348 -6.63 -13.17 -4.55
C THR A 348 -8.06 -12.65 -4.50
N LEU A 349 -8.40 -11.76 -5.43
CA LEU A 349 -9.77 -11.30 -5.61
C LEU A 349 -10.67 -12.48 -5.99
N THR A 350 -11.85 -12.53 -5.41
CA THR A 350 -12.88 -13.49 -5.79
C THR A 350 -13.73 -12.95 -6.93
N ASP A 351 -14.22 -13.82 -7.80
CA ASP A 351 -15.21 -13.46 -8.83
C ASP A 351 -16.64 -13.27 -8.24
N ALA A 352 -16.79 -13.41 -6.92
CA ALA A 352 -18.08 -13.26 -6.27
C ALA A 352 -18.52 -11.80 -6.27
N VAL A 353 -19.79 -11.57 -6.61
CA VAL A 353 -20.40 -10.24 -6.45
C VAL A 353 -20.40 -9.89 -4.96
N ASP A 354 -19.79 -8.76 -4.62
CA ASP A 354 -19.81 -8.25 -3.25
C ASP A 354 -21.25 -7.97 -2.80
N ASN A 355 -21.70 -8.75 -1.82
CA ASN A 355 -23.00 -8.65 -1.18
C ASN A 355 -22.91 -8.05 0.24
N GLY A 356 -21.74 -7.53 0.62
CA GLY A 356 -21.42 -7.02 1.95
C GLY A 356 -21.19 -8.09 3.02
N VAL A 357 -21.39 -9.38 2.69
CA VAL A 357 -21.24 -10.52 3.61
C VAL A 357 -20.02 -11.37 3.23
N SER A 358 -19.95 -11.81 1.97
CA SER A 358 -18.88 -12.65 1.45
C SER A 358 -17.58 -11.88 1.35
N SER A 359 -16.45 -12.51 1.70
CA SER A 359 -15.13 -11.90 1.51
C SER A 359 -14.84 -11.70 0.02
N PRO A 360 -14.49 -10.47 -0.43
CA PRO A 360 -13.96 -10.25 -1.78
C PRO A 360 -12.54 -10.80 -1.97
N LEU A 361 -11.89 -11.25 -0.89
CA LEU A 361 -10.54 -11.80 -0.89
C LEU A 361 -10.52 -13.27 -0.49
N THR A 362 -9.58 -14.01 -1.06
CA THR A 362 -9.22 -15.37 -0.67
C THR A 362 -7.72 -15.47 -0.41
N PHE A 363 -7.34 -16.30 0.56
CA PHE A 363 -5.95 -16.47 1.00
C PHE A 363 -5.50 -17.92 0.79
N GLY A 364 -5.70 -18.42 -0.43
CA GLY A 364 -5.52 -19.84 -0.74
C GLY A 364 -4.07 -20.29 -0.94
N ALA A 365 -3.09 -19.39 -0.90
CA ALA A 365 -1.68 -19.70 -1.10
C ALA A 365 -0.92 -19.64 0.23
N SER A 366 0.07 -20.52 0.40
CA SER A 366 1.03 -20.43 1.51
C SER A 366 1.79 -19.11 1.47
N CYS A 367 2.27 -18.66 2.64
CA CYS A 367 3.15 -17.51 2.71
C CYS A 367 4.38 -17.74 1.85
N VAL A 368 4.72 -16.75 1.02
CA VAL A 368 5.99 -16.77 0.30
C VAL A 368 6.99 -16.06 1.18
N SER A 369 8.11 -16.70 1.51
CA SER A 369 9.08 -16.16 2.46
C SER A 369 10.47 -16.09 1.84
N GLU A 370 11.18 -15.02 2.13
CA GLU A 370 12.57 -14.80 1.72
C GLU A 370 13.41 -14.43 2.95
N ILE A 371 14.65 -14.94 3.03
CA ILE A 371 15.58 -14.60 4.11
C ILE A 371 16.64 -13.64 3.55
N VAL A 372 16.71 -12.46 4.15
CA VAL A 372 17.72 -11.44 3.87
C VAL A 372 18.78 -11.49 4.96
N GLN A 373 20.07 -11.45 4.57
CA GLN A 373 21.16 -11.36 5.53
C GLN A 373 21.37 -9.92 6.00
N GLY A 374 21.43 -9.73 7.31
CA GLY A 374 21.67 -8.44 7.94
C GLY A 374 20.64 -8.07 8.99
N LYS A 375 20.87 -6.91 9.59
CA LYS A 375 20.05 -6.29 10.62
C LYS A 375 19.22 -5.16 9.97
N GLU A 376 17.91 -5.22 10.09
CA GLU A 376 17.00 -4.16 9.63
C GLU A 376 17.20 -2.87 10.42
N MET A 377 17.12 -1.74 9.73
CA MET A 377 17.15 -0.42 10.35
C MET A 377 15.84 0.33 10.15
N SER A 378 15.23 0.23 8.96
CA SER A 378 13.92 0.81 8.64
C SER A 378 13.25 0.05 7.51
N MET A 379 11.93 0.23 7.38
CA MET A 379 11.09 -0.45 6.41
C MET A 379 9.89 0.39 5.99
N TRP A 380 9.42 0.17 4.76
CA TRP A 380 8.10 0.58 4.31
C TRP A 380 7.53 -0.30 3.21
N LEU A 381 6.20 -0.37 3.12
CA LEU A 381 5.50 -1.03 2.01
C LEU A 381 4.90 -0.03 1.04
N ASP A 382 5.01 -0.33 -0.25
CA ASP A 382 4.21 0.37 -1.23
C ASP A 382 2.71 0.11 -1.03
N HIS A 383 1.91 1.03 -1.54
CA HIS A 383 0.46 0.88 -1.51
C HIS A 383 -0.04 -0.19 -2.47
N SER A 384 0.73 -0.51 -3.52
CA SER A 384 0.34 -1.56 -4.46
C SER A 384 0.39 -2.95 -3.84
N GLY A 385 1.17 -3.16 -2.78
CA GLY A 385 1.38 -4.47 -2.19
C GLY A 385 2.35 -5.36 -2.97
N PHE A 386 2.98 -4.88 -4.04
CA PHE A 386 3.97 -5.69 -4.74
C PHE A 386 5.37 -5.54 -4.19
N ASN A 387 5.71 -4.37 -3.65
CA ASN A 387 7.09 -4.06 -3.33
C ASN A 387 7.24 -3.55 -1.91
N ALA A 388 8.35 -3.94 -1.32
CA ALA A 388 8.76 -3.52 0.00
C ALA A 388 10.18 -2.98 -0.08
N GLY A 389 10.43 -1.86 0.61
CA GLY A 389 11.75 -1.24 0.71
C GLY A 389 12.31 -1.45 2.11
N PHE A 390 13.57 -1.87 2.18
CA PHE A 390 14.28 -2.12 3.44
C PHE A 390 15.64 -1.48 3.41
N VAL A 391 16.05 -0.86 4.52
CA VAL A 391 17.47 -0.58 4.74
C VAL A 391 18.04 -1.66 5.65
N VAL A 392 19.00 -2.41 5.11
CA VAL A 392 19.57 -3.59 5.74
C VAL A 392 21.07 -3.42 5.95
N GLN A 393 21.49 -3.52 7.21
CA GLN A 393 22.90 -3.53 7.60
C GLN A 393 23.46 -4.95 7.54
N SER A 394 24.30 -5.22 6.56
CA SER A 394 25.10 -6.46 6.48
C SER A 394 26.42 -6.32 7.24
N ALA A 395 27.24 -7.37 7.26
CA ALA A 395 28.55 -7.33 7.90
C ALA A 395 29.54 -6.34 7.24
N THR A 396 29.32 -5.99 5.97
CA THR A 396 30.28 -5.20 5.16
C THR A 396 29.72 -3.88 4.66
N ALA A 397 28.39 -3.73 4.60
CA ALA A 397 27.75 -2.57 3.97
C ALA A 397 26.30 -2.43 4.45
N ILE A 398 25.77 -1.22 4.30
CA ILE A 398 24.36 -0.93 4.46
C ILE A 398 23.75 -0.74 3.08
N ASN A 399 22.67 -1.46 2.81
CA ASN A 399 22.07 -1.53 1.50
C ASN A 399 20.58 -1.18 1.56
N LEU A 400 20.10 -0.47 0.55
CA LEU A 400 18.68 -0.35 0.26
C LEU A 400 18.23 -1.55 -0.58
N LEU A 401 17.47 -2.45 0.03
CA LEU A 401 16.90 -3.62 -0.60
C LEU A 401 15.46 -3.37 -1.02
N LEU A 402 15.15 -3.74 -2.25
CA LEU A 402 13.81 -3.81 -2.80
C LEU A 402 13.40 -5.27 -2.91
N VAL A 403 12.29 -5.62 -2.29
CA VAL A 403 11.71 -6.96 -2.36
C VAL A 403 10.42 -6.88 -3.14
N ARG A 404 10.24 -7.75 -4.13
CA ARG A 404 9.09 -7.76 -5.02
C ARG A 404 8.38 -9.10 -5.02
N TYR A 405 7.06 -9.08 -4.90
CA TYR A 405 6.19 -10.21 -5.15
C TYR A 405 5.86 -10.34 -6.63
N HIS A 406 5.89 -11.58 -7.13
CA HIS A 406 5.50 -11.92 -8.49
C HIS A 406 4.23 -12.76 -8.43
N PRO A 407 3.04 -12.18 -8.70
CA PRO A 407 1.77 -12.88 -8.52
C PRO A 407 1.62 -14.07 -9.48
N ASP A 408 2.16 -13.96 -10.70
CA ASP A 408 2.07 -15.00 -11.72
C ASP A 408 2.85 -16.27 -11.35
N THR A 409 4.02 -16.10 -10.76
CA THR A 409 4.91 -17.20 -10.35
C THR A 409 4.77 -17.55 -8.87
N LYS A 410 4.02 -16.76 -8.10
CA LYS A 410 3.90 -16.83 -6.63
C LYS A 410 5.27 -16.91 -5.95
N SER A 411 6.19 -16.06 -6.40
CA SER A 411 7.57 -16.01 -5.91
C SER A 411 7.97 -14.62 -5.45
N ILE A 412 9.07 -14.54 -4.71
CA ILE A 412 9.69 -13.27 -4.31
C ILE A 412 11.00 -13.09 -5.08
N SER A 413 11.30 -11.86 -5.48
CA SER A 413 12.66 -11.46 -5.85
C SER A 413 13.18 -10.37 -4.92
N GLN A 414 14.49 -10.32 -4.77
CA GLN A 414 15.19 -9.30 -3.99
C GLN A 414 16.22 -8.60 -4.86
N HIS A 415 16.32 -7.28 -4.70
CA HIS A 415 17.17 -6.43 -5.52
C HIS A 415 17.82 -5.37 -4.64
N THR A 416 19.13 -5.20 -4.75
CA THR A 416 19.82 -4.08 -4.10
C THR A 416 19.78 -2.87 -5.02
N LEU A 417 19.21 -1.77 -4.54
CA LEU A 417 19.22 -0.49 -5.25
C LEU A 417 20.52 0.25 -4.94
N GLU A 418 21.18 0.76 -5.98
CA GLU A 418 22.37 1.60 -5.83
C GLU A 418 22.01 2.94 -5.20
N VAL A 419 22.58 3.23 -4.03
CA VAL A 419 22.37 4.48 -3.29
C VAL A 419 23.67 5.29 -3.34
N PRO A 420 23.65 6.57 -3.76
CA PRO A 420 24.84 7.41 -3.74
C PRO A 420 25.40 7.56 -2.32
N GLU A 421 26.73 7.59 -2.19
CA GLU A 421 27.44 7.78 -0.91
C GLU A 421 27.07 9.08 -0.17
N SER A 422 26.44 10.04 -0.86
CA SER A 422 25.95 11.29 -0.26
C SER A 422 24.68 11.12 0.59
N ILE A 423 24.00 9.98 0.49
CA ILE A 423 22.81 9.67 1.30
C ILE A 423 23.26 8.79 2.45
N ASP A 424 23.02 9.24 3.68
CA ASP A 424 23.32 8.46 4.87
C ASP A 424 22.28 7.35 5.05
N LEU A 425 22.72 6.11 4.93
CA LEU A 425 21.90 4.93 5.21
C LEU A 425 22.13 4.37 6.60
N ASP A 426 23.05 4.90 7.41
CA ASP A 426 23.35 4.35 8.74
C ASP A 426 22.18 4.49 9.71
N ASP A 427 21.31 5.48 9.48
CA ASP A 427 20.19 5.76 10.38
C ASP A 427 18.98 6.38 9.65
N PRO A 428 18.37 5.64 8.71
CA PRO A 428 17.19 6.09 8.01
C PRO A 428 16.03 6.22 9.00
N ASN A 429 15.40 7.39 9.03
CA ASN A 429 14.17 7.57 9.77
C ASN A 429 13.02 6.82 9.07
N VAL A 430 12.90 7.03 7.76
CA VAL A 430 11.78 6.52 6.96
C VAL A 430 12.23 6.10 5.57
N VAL A 431 11.61 5.04 5.06
CA VAL A 431 11.69 4.62 3.65
C VAL A 431 10.27 4.72 3.10
N CYS A 432 10.07 4.98 1.82
CA CYS A 432 8.77 4.84 1.18
C CYS A 432 8.98 4.44 -0.28
N VAL A 433 8.30 3.39 -0.74
CA VAL A 433 8.41 2.90 -2.11
C VAL A 433 7.19 3.36 -2.90
N ASP A 434 7.44 4.10 -3.99
CA ASP A 434 6.45 4.37 -5.03
C ASP A 434 6.73 3.45 -6.21
N ASP A 435 6.11 2.29 -6.20
CA ASP A 435 6.29 1.36 -7.29
C ASP A 435 5.59 1.80 -8.58
N THR A 436 4.55 2.63 -8.46
CA THR A 436 3.83 3.16 -9.61
C THR A 436 4.70 4.13 -10.42
N ALA A 437 5.48 4.97 -9.74
CA ALA A 437 6.42 5.91 -10.36
C ALA A 437 7.85 5.36 -10.48
N GLY A 438 8.13 4.21 -9.87
CA GLY A 438 9.47 3.65 -9.79
C GLY A 438 10.42 4.54 -8.99
N ALA A 439 10.03 4.93 -7.79
CA ALA A 439 10.82 5.77 -6.90
C ALA A 439 10.92 5.20 -5.49
N VAL A 440 12.00 5.53 -4.79
CA VAL A 440 12.12 5.37 -3.34
C VAL A 440 12.35 6.73 -2.71
N HIS A 441 11.58 7.05 -1.69
CA HIS A 441 11.77 8.20 -0.83
C HIS A 441 12.43 7.76 0.47
N LEU A 442 13.47 8.48 0.89
CA LEU A 442 14.19 8.25 2.13
C LEU A 442 14.18 9.54 2.94
N ILE A 443 13.90 9.46 4.23
CA ILE A 443 14.12 10.56 5.18
C ILE A 443 15.17 10.09 6.18
N ASP A 444 16.29 10.79 6.26
CA ASP A 444 17.31 10.55 7.30
C ASP A 444 16.94 11.23 8.63
N LYS A 445 17.70 10.97 9.69
CA LYS A 445 17.47 11.62 11.00
C LYS A 445 17.70 13.12 11.03
N GLN A 446 18.38 13.66 10.02
CA GLN A 446 18.57 15.10 9.86
C GLN A 446 17.39 15.75 9.10
N GLY A 447 16.37 14.97 8.76
CA GLY A 447 15.18 15.45 8.05
C GLY A 447 15.44 15.68 6.56
N VAL A 448 16.46 15.08 5.95
CA VAL A 448 16.68 15.23 4.50
C VAL A 448 15.84 14.20 3.75
N LEU A 449 14.88 14.69 2.97
CA LEU A 449 14.11 13.87 2.04
C LEU A 449 14.88 13.67 0.74
N SER A 450 15.39 12.46 0.52
CA SER A 450 16.00 12.03 -0.73
C SER A 450 15.03 11.22 -1.59
N THR A 451 14.92 11.54 -2.88
CA THR A 451 14.11 10.77 -3.84
C THR A 451 15.00 10.10 -4.88
N LEU A 452 14.96 8.77 -4.92
CA LEU A 452 15.72 7.89 -5.79
C LEU A 452 14.79 7.32 -6.87
N ARG A 453 14.82 7.90 -8.07
CA ARG A 453 14.00 7.42 -9.20
C ARG A 453 14.76 6.38 -10.03
N TYR A 454 14.15 5.22 -10.22
CA TYR A 454 14.68 4.10 -10.98
C TYR A 454 13.87 3.82 -12.26
N VAL A 455 13.11 4.79 -12.75
CA VAL A 455 12.36 4.79 -14.03
C VAL A 455 12.45 6.12 -14.76
#